data_AF-X1CWN4-F1
#
_entry.id   AF-X1CWN4-F1
#
_cell.length_a   1.000
_cell.length_b   1.000
_cell.length_c   1.000
_cell.angle_alpha   90.00
_cell.angle_beta   90.00
_cell.angle_gamma   90.00
#
_symmetry.space_group_name_H-M   'P 1'
#
loop_
_entity.id
_entity.type
_entity.pdbx_description
1 polymer ?
#
loop_
_entity_poly.entity_id
_entity_poly.type
_entity_poly.pdbx_seq_one_letter_code
_entity_poly.pdbx_strand_id
1 'polypeptide(L)'
;MAQKNIYEYDAKKLIASELPKYYPDFNYHNKLVVVDCETDLDKTISDNSWINTEKVVVKPDQLFGKRGKANLLLLDANCDEMKDFCLSNLDRVCEIGKCIENGC
;
A
#
# COMPACT_ATOMS: atom_id res chain seq x y z
N MET A 1 -4.24 25.65 -12.83
CA MET A 1 -4.98 24.60 -12.09
C MET A 1 -4.00 23.91 -11.15
N ALA A 2 -4.31 23.81 -9.85
CA ALA A 2 -3.44 23.12 -8.90
C ALA A 2 -3.67 21.62 -8.96
N GLN A 3 -2.60 20.83 -8.98
CA GLN A 3 -2.65 19.37 -8.95
C GLN A 3 -2.36 18.89 -7.52
N LYS A 4 -3.16 17.94 -7.03
CA LYS A 4 -2.96 17.28 -5.74
C LYS A 4 -2.76 15.80 -5.97
N ASN A 5 -1.77 15.25 -5.26
CA ASN A 5 -1.56 13.80 -5.26
C ASN A 5 -2.64 13.12 -4.41
N ILE A 6 -2.99 11.90 -4.78
CA ILE A 6 -3.88 11.00 -4.03
C ILE A 6 -3.13 9.71 -3.69
N TYR A 7 -3.58 9.03 -2.65
CA TYR A 7 -2.98 7.75 -2.22
C TYR A 7 -3.19 6.66 -3.28
N GLU A 8 -2.29 5.68 -3.29
CA GLU A 8 -2.38 4.57 -4.23
C GLU A 8 -3.64 3.73 -3.97
N TYR A 9 -4.03 3.57 -2.70
CA TYR A 9 -5.28 2.92 -2.31
C TYR A 9 -6.50 3.58 -2.96
N ASP A 10 -6.65 4.90 -2.79
CA ASP A 10 -7.78 5.67 -3.32
C ASP A 10 -7.83 5.62 -4.85
N ALA A 11 -6.67 5.79 -5.49
CA ALA A 11 -6.56 5.72 -6.94
C ALA A 11 -7.03 4.36 -7.48
N LYS A 12 -6.64 3.25 -6.83
CA LYS A 12 -7.07 1.90 -7.24
C LYS A 12 -8.56 1.68 -7.04
N LYS A 13 -9.13 2.17 -5.94
CA LYS A 13 -10.58 2.11 -5.72
C LYS A 13 -11.34 2.87 -6.80
N LEU A 14 -10.87 4.06 -7.17
CA LEU A 14 -11.46 4.86 -8.24
C LEU A 14 -11.37 4.15 -9.60
N ILE A 15 -10.22 3.56 -9.93
CA ILE A 15 -10.05 2.79 -11.16
C ILE A 15 -11.00 1.58 -11.16
N ALA A 16 -11.10 0.87 -10.05
CA ALA A 16 -11.98 -0.30 -9.92
C ALA A 16 -13.46 0.04 -10.11
N SER A 17 -13.91 1.24 -9.70
CA SER A 17 -15.31 1.66 -9.84
C SER A 17 -15.63 2.29 -11.20
N GLU A 18 -14.69 3.04 -11.78
CA GLU A 18 -14.95 3.84 -12.98
C GLU A 18 -14.54 3.13 -14.27
N LEU A 19 -13.43 2.39 -14.28
CA LEU A 19 -12.89 1.81 -15.50
C LEU A 19 -13.81 0.75 -16.14
N PRO A 20 -14.52 -0.11 -15.39
CA PRO A 20 -15.47 -1.07 -15.99
C PRO A 20 -16.60 -0.44 -16.79
N LYS A 21 -16.96 0.84 -16.53
CA LYS A 21 -18.00 1.56 -17.29
C LYS A 21 -17.61 1.78 -18.75
N TYR A 22 -16.29 1.82 -19.02
CA TYR A 22 -15.74 2.06 -20.35
C TYR A 22 -15.06 0.81 -20.94
N TYR A 23 -14.58 -0.09 -20.08
CA TYR A 23 -13.90 -1.33 -20.46
C TYR A 23 -14.51 -2.51 -19.70
N PRO A 24 -15.60 -3.13 -20.21
CA PRO A 24 -16.32 -4.19 -19.51
C PRO A 24 -15.48 -5.44 -19.20
N ASP A 25 -14.44 -5.71 -19.99
CA ASP A 25 -13.52 -6.84 -19.78
C ASP A 25 -12.50 -6.59 -18.66
N PHE A 26 -12.45 -5.36 -18.11
CA PHE A 26 -11.56 -5.03 -17.01
C PHE A 26 -12.06 -5.67 -15.72
N ASN A 27 -11.37 -6.72 -15.27
CA ASN A 27 -11.62 -7.36 -13.99
C ASN A 27 -10.49 -7.06 -13.00
N TYR A 28 -10.83 -6.40 -11.90
CA TYR A 28 -9.91 -6.09 -10.82
C TYR A 28 -10.34 -6.77 -9.52
N HIS A 29 -9.47 -7.60 -8.96
CA HIS A 29 -9.74 -8.42 -7.78
C HIS A 29 -10.04 -7.63 -6.49
N ASN A 30 -9.70 -6.33 -6.44
CA ASN A 30 -9.97 -5.41 -5.33
C ASN A 30 -9.47 -5.89 -3.95
N LYS A 31 -8.49 -6.79 -3.92
CA LYS A 31 -7.83 -7.29 -2.70
C LYS A 31 -6.79 -6.26 -2.25
N LEU A 32 -7.25 -5.29 -1.46
CA LEU A 32 -6.46 -4.18 -0.94
C LEU A 32 -6.88 -3.92 0.50
N VAL A 33 -5.89 -3.77 1.37
CA VAL A 33 -6.06 -3.46 2.78
C VAL A 33 -5.08 -2.35 3.13
N VAL A 34 -5.52 -1.40 3.95
CA VAL A 34 -4.69 -0.36 4.56
C VAL A 34 -4.52 -0.74 6.03
N VAL A 35 -3.30 -0.64 6.52
CA VAL A 35 -2.95 -0.89 7.91
C VAL A 35 -2.25 0.36 8.43
N ASP A 36 -2.70 0.84 9.58
CA ASP A 36 -2.06 1.89 10.36
C ASP A 36 -1.66 1.37 11.76
N CYS A 37 -1.12 2.25 12.60
CA CYS A 37 -0.65 1.88 13.94
C CYS A 37 -1.78 1.49 14.91
N GLU A 38 -3.04 1.85 14.61
CA GLU A 38 -4.21 1.54 15.43
C GLU A 38 -4.97 0.30 14.93
N THR A 39 -4.58 -0.21 13.75
CA THR A 39 -5.23 -1.34 13.09
C THR A 39 -4.92 -2.66 13.80
N ASP A 40 -5.97 -3.38 14.19
CA ASP A 40 -5.86 -4.76 14.65
C ASP A 40 -5.55 -5.68 13.45
N LEU A 41 -4.29 -6.12 13.36
CA LEU A 41 -3.81 -6.98 12.28
C LEU A 41 -4.52 -8.33 12.23
N ASP A 42 -4.79 -8.95 13.39
CA ASP A 42 -5.40 -10.28 13.42
C ASP A 42 -6.86 -10.22 12.96
N LYS A 43 -7.58 -9.19 13.38
CA LYS A 43 -8.92 -8.91 12.87
C LYS A 43 -8.90 -8.63 11.37
N THR A 44 -7.95 -7.83 10.90
CA THR A 44 -7.81 -7.45 9.49
C THR A 44 -7.59 -8.68 8.60
N ILE A 45 -6.77 -9.62 9.06
CA ILE A 45 -6.52 -10.90 8.37
C ILE A 45 -7.75 -11.79 8.40
N SER A 46 -8.49 -11.81 9.51
CA SER A 46 -9.76 -12.55 9.61
C SER A 46 -10.80 -12.02 8.62
N ASP A 47 -10.93 -10.69 8.52
CA ASP A 47 -11.85 -10.01 7.59
C ASP A 47 -11.40 -10.18 6.11
N ASN A 48 -10.11 -10.47 5.88
CA ASN A 48 -9.49 -10.62 4.57
C ASN A 48 -8.76 -11.97 4.45
N SER A 49 -9.53 -13.06 4.51
CA SER A 49 -9.01 -14.45 4.56
C SER A 49 -8.02 -14.81 3.44
N TRP A 50 -8.08 -14.13 2.29
CA TRP A 50 -7.14 -14.31 1.18
C TRP A 50 -5.68 -14.00 1.56
N ILE A 51 -5.44 -13.19 2.59
CA ILE A 51 -4.09 -12.90 3.10
C ILE A 51 -3.40 -14.16 3.64
N ASN A 52 -4.16 -15.13 4.15
CA ASN A 52 -3.61 -16.38 4.67
C ASN A 52 -3.32 -17.40 3.55
N THR A 53 -4.04 -17.31 2.43
CA THR A 53 -3.98 -18.32 1.36
C THR A 53 -3.10 -17.91 0.19
N GLU A 54 -2.92 -16.61 -0.01
CA GLU A 54 -2.21 -16.03 -1.16
C GLU A 54 -0.95 -15.31 -0.71
N LYS A 55 -0.04 -15.14 -1.65
CA LYS A 55 1.16 -14.35 -1.46
C LYS A 55 0.86 -12.87 -1.60
N VAL A 56 1.31 -12.07 -0.63
CA VAL A 56 0.98 -10.65 -0.53
C VAL A 56 2.19 -9.76 -0.79
N VAL A 57 1.92 -8.50 -1.12
CA VAL A 57 2.93 -7.45 -1.27
C VAL A 57 2.63 -6.38 -0.22
N VAL A 58 3.63 -6.07 0.60
CA VAL A 58 3.51 -5.08 1.68
C VAL A 58 4.37 -3.87 1.34
N LYS A 59 3.78 -2.67 1.43
CA LYS A 59 4.47 -1.42 1.14
C LYS A 59 3.76 -0.23 1.79
N PRO A 60 4.49 0.85 2.10
CA PRO A 60 3.88 2.09 2.57
C PRO A 60 3.19 2.84 1.42
N ASP A 61 2.09 3.50 1.77
CA ASP A 61 1.32 4.37 0.88
C ASP A 61 1.30 5.79 1.47
N GLN A 62 2.45 6.47 1.39
CA GLN A 62 2.64 7.83 1.93
C GLN A 62 3.14 8.80 0.85
N LEU A 63 2.70 8.60 -0.40
CA LEU A 63 2.96 9.52 -1.53
C LEU A 63 4.45 9.73 -1.89
N PHE A 64 5.31 8.73 -1.64
CA PHE A 64 6.71 8.76 -2.06
C PHE A 64 7.07 7.64 -3.04
N GLY A 65 8.02 7.94 -3.94
CA GLY A 65 8.53 7.01 -4.93
C GLY A 65 9.71 6.16 -4.44
N LYS A 66 10.21 5.26 -5.29
CA LYS A 66 11.46 4.48 -5.04
C LYS A 66 11.45 3.60 -3.78
N ARG A 67 10.28 3.11 -3.34
CA ARG A 67 10.08 2.20 -2.19
C ARG A 67 11.01 0.98 -2.19
N GLY A 68 11.26 0.36 -3.36
CA GLY A 68 12.18 -0.77 -3.48
C GLY A 68 13.65 -0.43 -3.17
N LYS A 69 14.10 0.81 -3.46
CA LYS A 69 15.45 1.26 -3.09
C LYS A 69 15.58 1.64 -1.62
N ALA A 70 14.46 1.97 -0.97
CA ALA A 70 14.38 2.31 0.45
C ALA A 70 14.23 1.08 1.36
N ASN A 71 14.23 -0.13 0.80
CA ASN A 71 13.96 -1.38 1.53
C ASN A 71 12.58 -1.38 2.24
N LEU A 72 11.61 -0.66 1.67
CA LEU A 72 10.23 -0.54 2.18
C LEU A 72 9.23 -1.24 1.26
N LEU A 73 9.65 -2.33 0.62
CA LEU A 73 8.80 -3.12 -0.27
C LEU A 73 9.09 -4.59 -0.01
N LEU A 74 8.10 -5.29 0.54
CA LEU A 74 8.15 -6.73 0.72
C LEU A 74 7.34 -7.39 -0.41
N LEU A 75 7.98 -8.29 -1.15
CA LEU A 75 7.39 -9.01 -2.27
C LEU A 75 7.20 -10.48 -1.91
N ASP A 76 6.12 -11.08 -2.41
CA ASP A 76 5.85 -12.53 -2.29
C ASP A 76 5.80 -13.06 -0.84
N ALA A 77 5.30 -12.23 0.08
CA ALA A 77 5.25 -12.52 1.49
C ALA A 77 4.12 -13.49 1.86
N ASN A 78 4.38 -14.35 2.84
CA ASN A 78 3.34 -15.05 3.57
C ASN A 78 2.74 -14.16 4.69
N CYS A 79 1.70 -14.65 5.37
CA CYS A 79 1.01 -13.90 6.41
C CYS A 79 1.93 -13.55 7.60
N ASP A 80 2.82 -14.46 8.00
CA ASP A 80 3.73 -14.23 9.13
C ASP A 80 4.82 -13.20 8.76
N GLU A 81 5.43 -13.32 7.59
CA GLU A 81 6.38 -12.35 7.04
C GLU A 81 5.74 -10.96 6.88
N MET A 82 4.47 -10.90 6.48
CA MET A 82 3.72 -9.65 6.42
C MET A 82 3.56 -9.04 7.82
N LYS A 83 3.16 -9.82 8.83
CA LYS A 83 3.00 -9.34 10.20
C LYS A 83 4.31 -8.79 10.76
N ASP A 84 5.39 -9.55 10.63
CA ASP A 84 6.72 -9.15 11.12
C ASP A 84 7.20 -7.86 10.43
N PHE A 85 6.95 -7.74 9.12
CA PHE A 85 7.30 -6.54 8.37
C PHE A 85 6.46 -5.33 8.77
N CYS A 86 5.15 -5.50 9.01
CA CYS A 86 4.30 -4.44 9.52
C CYS A 86 4.80 -3.99 10.89
N LEU A 87 4.98 -4.90 11.85
CA LEU A 87 5.43 -4.56 13.21
C LEU A 87 6.80 -3.86 13.24
N SER A 88 7.71 -4.25 12.34
CA SER A 88 9.06 -3.67 12.28
C SER A 88 9.11 -2.28 11.62
N ASN A 89 8.11 -1.92 10.82
CA ASN A 89 8.10 -0.68 10.04
C ASN A 89 6.97 0.29 10.40
N LEU A 90 5.92 -0.16 11.10
CA LEU A 90 4.90 0.72 11.67
C LEU A 90 5.56 1.64 12.71
N ASP A 91 5.20 2.92 12.67
CA ASP A 91 5.74 4.00 13.53
C ASP A 91 7.26 4.28 13.40
N ARG A 92 7.94 3.60 12.46
CA ARG A 92 9.37 3.84 12.24
C ARG A 92 9.60 5.09 11.40
N VAL A 93 10.38 6.03 11.93
CA VAL A 93 10.85 7.19 11.17
C VAL A 93 11.92 6.76 10.15
N CYS A 94 11.69 7.09 8.88
CA CYS A 94 12.61 6.82 7.78
C CYS A 94 12.88 8.11 7.00
N GLU A 95 14.15 8.39 6.68
CA GLU A 95 14.52 9.50 5.81
C GLU A 95 14.41 9.07 4.34
N ILE A 96 13.45 9.65 3.61
CA ILE A 96 13.23 9.37 2.18
C ILE A 96 13.76 10.54 1.35
N GLY A 97 15.05 10.46 1.03
CA GLY A 97 15.76 11.48 0.25
C GLY A 97 15.99 12.78 1.03
N LYS A 98 16.82 13.66 0.47
CA LYS A 98 16.99 15.03 0.94
C LYS A 98 16.05 15.94 0.15
N CYS A 99 15.20 16.70 0.83
CA CYS A 99 14.62 17.90 0.25
C CYS A 99 15.74 18.93 0.10
N ILE A 100 16.39 18.95 -1.07
CA ILE A 100 17.27 20.06 -1.43
C ILE A 100 16.35 21.14 -2.01
N GLU A 101 15.86 22.03 -1.16
CA GLU A 101 15.28 23.29 -1.63
C GLU A 101 16.43 24.17 -2.14
N ASN A 102 16.81 23.97 -3.40
CA ASN A 102 17.60 24.96 -4.11
C ASN A 102 16.67 26.07 -4.59
N GLY A 103 16.63 27.17 -3.82
CA GLY A 103 16.35 28.51 -4.32
C GLY A 103 14.90 28.96 -4.35
N CYS A 104 14.56 29.90 -3.46
CA CYS A 104 14.58 31.30 -3.87
C CYS A 104 15.70 31.99 -3.08
#